data_AF-A0A2E4VBT9-F1
#
_entry.id   AF-A0A2E4VBT9-F1
#
_cell.length_a   1.000
_cell.length_b   1.000
_cell.length_c   1.000
_cell.angle_alpha   90.00
_cell.angle_beta   90.00
_cell.angle_gamma   90.00
#
_symmetry.space_group_name_H-M   'P 1'
#
loop_
_entity.id
_entity.type
_entity.pdbx_description
1 polymer ?
#
loop_
_entity_poly.entity_id
_entity_poly.type
_entity_poly.pdbx_seq_one_letter_code
_entity_poly.pdbx_strand_id
1 'polypeptide(L)' 'MLGLGEIFVIFLLFFAVILVARYQAKRICPDCGLVVRGSVSSCPDCQRVFRSRSSSSQKG' A
#
# COMPACT_ATOMS: atom_id res chain seq x y z
N MET A 1 -32.52 6.07 15.58
CA MET A 1 -31.68 5.06 16.25
C MET A 1 -30.82 4.42 15.18
N LEU A 2 -29.54 4.78 15.09
CA LEU A 2 -28.60 4.07 14.22
C LEU A 2 -28.37 2.69 14.82
N GLY A 3 -28.79 1.64 14.12
CA GLY A 3 -28.63 0.26 14.57
C GLY A 3 -27.15 -0.13 14.59
N LEU A 4 -26.79 -1.11 15.42
CA LEU A 4 -25.42 -1.60 15.55
C LEU A 4 -24.82 -2.06 14.20
N GLY A 5 -25.68 -2.53 13.28
CA GLY A 5 -25.30 -2.87 11.90
C GLY A 5 -24.86 -1.68 11.05
N GLU A 6 -25.53 -0.53 11.16
CA GLU A 6 -25.16 0.69 10.43
C GLU A 6 -23.79 1.19 10.88
N ILE A 7 -23.53 1.14 12.19
CA ILE A 7 -22.24 1.52 12.77
C ILE A 7 -21.14 0.58 12.24
N PHE A 8 -21.40 -0.72 12.19
CA PHE A 8 -20.45 -1.70 11.66
C PHE A 8 -20.13 -1.47 10.19
N VAL A 9 -21.14 -1.17 9.37
CA VAL A 9 -20.97 -0.85 7.95
C VAL A 9 -20.13 0.42 7.79
N ILE A 10 -20.43 1.48 8.55
CA ILE A 10 -19.66 2.74 8.52
C ILE A 10 -18.20 2.47 8.90
N PHE A 11 -17.95 1.66 9.92
CA PHE A 11 -16.59 1.26 10.31
C PHE A 11 -15.87 0.51 9.20
N LEU A 12 -16.51 -0.47 8.55
CA LEU A 12 -15.92 -1.21 7.44
C LEU A 12 -15.60 -0.29 6.25
N LEU A 13 -16.50 0.63 5.92
CA LEU A 13 -16.27 1.61 4.86
C LEU A 13 -15.09 2.52 5.19
N PHE A 14 -14.99 2.98 6.44
CA PHE A 14 -13.87 3.80 6.89
C PHE A 14 -12.54 3.04 6.81
N PHE A 15 -12.49 1.79 7.27
CA PHE A 15 -11.31 0.94 7.15
C PHE A 15 -10.92 0.70 5.68
N ALA A 16 -11.90 0.42 4.82
CA ALA A 16 -11.66 0.22 3.39
C ALA A 16 -11.03 1.47 2.74
N VAL A 17 -11.53 2.67 3.04
CA VAL A 17 -10.96 3.93 2.53
C VAL A 17 -9.51 4.10 3.01
N ILE A 18 -9.22 3.83 4.28
CA ILE A 18 -7.86 3.92 4.82
C ILE A 18 -6.92 2.93 4.11
N LEU A 19 -7.36 1.69 3.90
CA LEU A 19 -6.56 0.67 3.21
C LEU A 19 -6.23 1.06 1.77
N VAL A 20 -7.23 1.56 1.03
CA VAL A 20 -7.04 2.04 -0.35
C VAL A 20 -6.03 3.19 -0.39
N ALA A 21 -6.10 4.13 0.55
CA ALA A 21 -5.15 5.24 0.63
C ALA A 21 -3.71 4.76 0.86
N ARG A 22 -3.51 3.70 1.65
CA ARG A 22 -2.18 3.12 1.92
C ARG A 22 -1.64 2.26 0.79
N TYR A 23 -2.51 1.67 -0.03
CA TYR A 23 -2.11 0.79 -1.14
C TYR A 23 -1.39 1.53 -2.28
N GLN A 24 -1.64 2.83 -2.46
CA GLN A 24 -1.05 3.64 -3.53
C GLN A 24 0.34 4.20 -3.18
N ALA A 25 1.16 3.45 -2.43
CA ALA A 25 2.56 3.82 -2.25
C ALA A 25 3.25 3.78 -3.62
N LYS A 26 3.56 4.95 -4.20
CA LYS A 26 4.35 5.09 -5.42
C LYS A 26 5.76 5.51 -5.01
N ARG A 27 6.78 5.00 -5.70
CA ARG A 27 8.17 5.42 -5.50
C ARG A 27 8.83 5.69 -6.84
N ILE A 28 9.78 6.60 -6.83
CA ILE A 28 10.56 6.97 -8.00
C ILE A 28 11.82 6.08 -8.03
N CYS A 29 12.14 5.50 -9.18
CA CYS A 29 13.40 4.79 -9.35
C CYS A 29 14.56 5.81 -9.30
N PRO A 30 15.58 5.62 -8.44
CA PRO A 30 16.68 6.58 -8.32
C PRO A 30 17.62 6.59 -9.54
N ASP A 31 17.58 5.58 -10.41
CA ASP A 31 18.50 5.46 -11.55
C ASP A 31 17.93 6.03 -12.84
N CYS A 32 16.67 5.69 -13.15
CA CYS A 32 16.02 6.13 -14.39
C CYS A 32 14.91 7.16 -14.18
N GLY A 33 14.55 7.49 -12.93
CA GLY A 33 13.48 8.45 -12.62
C GLY A 33 12.06 7.93 -12.85
N LEU A 34 11.88 6.68 -13.29
CA LEU A 34 10.56 6.11 -13.54
C LEU A 34 9.74 5.98 -12.25
N VAL A 35 8.49 6.43 -12.29
CA VAL A 35 7.52 6.23 -11.19
C VAL A 35 7.01 4.79 -11.24
N VAL A 36 7.31 4.02 -10.21
CA VAL A 36 6.88 2.62 -10.06
C VAL A 36 6.00 2.43 -8.83
N ARG A 37 5.19 1.38 -8.82
CA ARG A 37 4.44 0.98 -7.62
C ARG A 37 5.43 0.55 -6.53
N GLY A 38 5.16 0.90 -5.27
CA GLY A 38 5.99 0.53 -4.13
C GLY A 38 6.07 -0.98 -3.90
N SER A 39 5.10 -1.74 -4.42
CA SER A 39 5.02 -3.20 -4.34
C SER A 39 5.93 -3.95 -5.31
N VAL A 40 6.47 -3.31 -6.35
CA VAL A 40 7.37 -4.03 -7.28
C VAL A 40 8.71 -4.32 -6.61
N SER A 41 9.37 -5.42 -6.93
CA SER A 41 10.71 -5.75 -6.38
C SER A 41 11.84 -5.16 -7.23
N SER A 42 11.57 -4.87 -8.51
CA SER A 42 12.54 -4.32 -9.46
C SER A 42 11.93 -3.24 -10.34
N CYS A 43 12.76 -2.35 -10.88
CA CYS A 43 12.34 -1.37 -11.87
C CYS A 43 12.17 -2.06 -13.23
N PRO A 44 11.02 -1.93 -13.91
CA PRO A 44 10.80 -2.57 -15.22
C PRO A 44 11.65 -1.96 -16.36
N ASP A 45 12.22 -0.78 -16.14
CA ASP A 45 12.99 -0.05 -17.15
C ASP A 45 14.49 -0.31 -17.05
N CYS A 46 15.10 0.00 -15.89
CA CYS A 46 16.52 -0.18 -15.66
C CYS A 46 16.90 -1.47 -14.92
N GLN A 47 15.92 -2.32 -14.58
CA GLN A 47 16.11 -3.58 -13.84
C GLN A 47 16.72 -3.44 -12.43
N ARG A 48 16.83 -2.23 -11.89
CA ARG A 48 17.32 -2.03 -10.52
C ARG A 48 16.42 -2.73 -9.50
N VAL A 49 17.03 -3.57 -8.67
CA VAL A 49 16.34 -4.26 -7.56
C VAL A 49 16.15 -3.29 -6.41
N PHE A 50 14.91 -3.10 -5.99
CA PHE A 50 14.57 -2.35 -4.81
C PHE A 50 14.56 -3.29 -3.62
N ARG A 51 15.32 -2.94 -2.57
CA ARG A 51 15.30 -3.67 -1.32
C ARG A 51 13.94 -3.45 -0.65
N SER A 52 12.98 -4.32 -0.93
CA SER A 52 11.70 -4.33 -0.25
C SER A 52 11.96 -4.61 1.22
N ARG A 53 11.74 -3.63 2.11
CA ARG A 53 11.41 -3.96 3.49
C ARG A 53 10.04 -4.59 3.42
N SER A 54 10.01 -5.91 3.21
CA SER A 54 8.81 -6.67 3.49
C SER A 54 8.47 -6.36 4.93
N SER A 55 7.33 -5.71 5.14
CA SER A 55 6.63 -5.62 6.41
C SER A 55 6.14 -7.03 6.77
N SER A 56 7.08 -7.93 6.96
CA SER A 56 6.95 -9.24 7.57
C SER A 56 7.63 -9.20 8.95
N SER A 57 7.42 -8.11 9.69
CA SER A 57 7.67 -8.05 11.13
C SER A 57 6.47 -7.42 11.83
N GLN A 58 5.36 -8.16 11.80
CA GLN A 58 4.37 -8.16 12.85
C GLN A 58 4.12 -9.63 13.23
N LYS A 59 5.12 -10.22 13.91
CA LYS A 59 4.99 -11.45 14.71
C LYS A 59 6.22 -11.59 15.60
N GLY A 60 6.01 -11.52 16.91
CA GLY A 60 7.02 -11.63 17.97
C GLY A 60 6.52 -10.91 19.20
#